data_AF-A0A317NF78-F1
#
_entry.id   AF-A0A317NF78-F1
#
_cell.length_a   1.000
_cell.length_b   1.000
_cell.length_c   1.000
_cell.angle_alpha   90.00
_cell.angle_beta   90.00
_cell.angle_gamma   90.00
#
_symmetry.space_group_name_H-M   'P 1'
#
loop_
_entity.id
_entity.type
_entity.pdbx_description
1 polymer ?
#
loop_
_entity_poly.entity_id
_entity_poly.type
_entity_poly.pdbx_seq_one_letter_code
_entity_poly.pdbx_strand_id
1 'polypeptide(L)'
;MVVIGCSFYRVTTVDGEETILAGLTVQATNTALSEVETSSEFQDVVDKYEINGRRAVLYTLKALPETCTAAVDTDEGMLRMTYMPVAEDSVGPCDQVRTVAPILAASLDSK
;
A
#
# COMPACT_ATOMS: atom_id res chain seq x y z
N MET A 1 -17.95 -5.54 -0.47
CA MET A 1 -16.50 -5.59 -0.23
C MET A 1 -16.28 -5.53 1.28
N VAL A 2 -15.66 -6.54 1.87
CA VAL A 2 -15.22 -6.47 3.27
C VAL A 2 -13.80 -5.92 3.26
N VAL A 3 -13.57 -4.87 4.05
CA VAL A 3 -12.24 -4.26 4.21
C VAL A 3 -11.94 -4.21 5.69
N ILE A 4 -10.92 -4.95 6.10
CA ILE A 4 -10.37 -4.89 7.47
C ILE A 4 -8.95 -4.36 7.34
N GLY A 5 -8.57 -3.40 8.18
CA GLY A 5 -7.25 -2.80 8.06
C GLY A 5 -6.84 -1.94 9.24
N CYS A 6 -5.59 -1.50 9.18
CA CYS A 6 -5.00 -0.56 10.12
C CYS A 6 -4.32 0.58 9.35
N SER A 7 -4.30 1.75 9.96
CA SER A 7 -3.53 2.89 9.48
C SER A 7 -2.45 3.24 10.49
N PHE A 8 -1.24 3.45 9.99
CA PHE A 8 -0.06 3.81 10.75
C PHE A 8 0.38 5.20 10.27
N TYR A 9 0.71 6.08 11.22
CA TYR A 9 1.09 7.45 10.90
C TYR A 9 2.51 7.72 11.40
N ARG A 10 3.34 8.32 10.54
CA ARG A 10 4.61 8.91 10.96
C ARG A 10 4.30 10.32 11.44
N VAL A 11 4.60 10.60 12.69
CA VAL A 11 4.34 11.89 13.32
C VAL A 11 5.63 12.56 13.77
N THR A 12 5.61 13.89 13.84
CA THR A 12 6.64 14.72 14.46
C THR A 12 5.97 15.79 15.33
N THR A 13 6.75 16.54 16.10
CA THR A 13 6.26 17.69 16.87
C THR A 13 6.77 18.98 16.25
N VAL A 14 5.86 19.90 15.89
CA VAL A 14 6.17 21.26 15.41
C VAL A 14 5.45 22.24 16.33
N ASP A 15 6.19 23.19 16.89
CA ASP A 15 5.65 24.20 17.83
C ASP A 15 4.87 23.61 19.03
N GLY A 16 5.20 22.39 19.44
CA GLY A 16 4.53 21.68 20.54
C GLY A 16 3.29 20.89 20.14
N GLU A 17 2.92 20.89 18.86
CA GLU A 17 1.77 20.13 18.33
C GLU A 17 2.23 18.92 17.49
N GLU A 18 1.50 17.81 17.59
CA GLU A 18 1.74 16.61 16.78
C GLU A 18 1.28 16.86 15.34
N THR A 19 2.20 16.64 14.38
CA THR A 19 1.97 16.80 12.95
C THR A 19 2.23 15.49 12.23
N ILE A 20 1.29 15.06 11.38
CA ILE A 20 1.44 13.87 10.54
C ILE A 20 2.32 14.21 9.33
N LEU A 21 3.38 13.42 9.12
CA LEU A 21 4.29 13.53 7.98
C LEU A 21 3.94 12.56 6.86
N ALA A 22 3.41 11.38 7.20
CA ALA A 22 3.01 10.36 6.26
C ALA A 22 2.04 9.36 6.91
N GLY A 23 1.28 8.65 6.07
CA GLY A 23 0.42 7.54 6.47
C GLY A 23 0.67 6.29 5.65
N LEU A 24 0.64 5.13 6.30
CA LEU A 24 0.57 3.82 5.67
C LEU A 24 -0.74 3.15 6.06
N THR A 25 -1.57 2.81 5.08
CA THR A 25 -2.79 2.06 5.32
C THR A 25 -2.64 0.64 4.79
N VAL A 26 -2.91 -0.35 5.63
CA VAL A 26 -2.83 -1.78 5.32
C VAL A 26 -4.24 -2.36 5.42
N GLN A 27 -4.72 -2.98 4.35
CA GLN A 27 -6.09 -3.45 4.22
C GLN A 27 -6.14 -4.83 3.59
N ALA A 28 -6.76 -5.80 4.25
CA ALA A 28 -7.16 -7.05 3.64
C ALA A 28 -8.54 -6.87 2.99
N THR A 29 -8.69 -7.36 1.76
CA THR A 29 -9.96 -7.38 1.05
C THR A 29 -10.20 -8.75 0.44
N ASN A 30 -11.48 -9.06 0.18
CA ASN A 30 -11.90 -10.26 -0.52
C ASN A 30 -11.94 -10.08 -2.06
N THR A 31 -11.27 -9.05 -2.56
CA THR A 31 -11.18 -8.71 -3.99
C THR A 31 -9.96 -9.39 -4.59
N ALA A 32 -10.09 -9.97 -5.77
CA ALA A 32 -8.98 -10.62 -6.45
C ALA A 32 -7.97 -9.60 -6.99
N LEU A 33 -6.67 -9.92 -6.97
CA LEU A 33 -5.62 -9.06 -7.50
C LEU A 33 -5.83 -8.71 -8.99
N SER A 34 -6.45 -9.60 -9.78
CA SER A 34 -6.75 -9.34 -11.19
C SER A 34 -7.68 -8.14 -11.40
N GLU A 35 -8.53 -7.80 -10.42
CA GLU A 35 -9.39 -6.62 -10.53
C GLU A 35 -8.58 -5.32 -10.51
N VAL A 36 -7.40 -5.32 -9.86
CA VAL A 36 -6.45 -4.20 -9.90
C VAL A 36 -5.91 -3.98 -11.31
N GLU A 37 -5.74 -5.05 -12.07
CA GLU A 37 -5.19 -4.99 -13.42
C GLU A 37 -6.25 -4.56 -14.46
N THR A 38 -7.54 -4.74 -14.15
CA THR A 38 -8.64 -4.48 -15.10
C THR A 38 -9.49 -3.25 -14.78
N SER A 39 -9.43 -2.73 -13.55
CA SER A 39 -10.28 -1.61 -13.14
C SER A 39 -9.75 -0.27 -13.65
N SER A 40 -10.69 0.59 -14.08
CA SER A 40 -10.43 1.94 -14.55
C SER A 40 -10.10 2.95 -13.45
N GLU A 41 -10.26 2.56 -12.18
CA GLU A 41 -9.97 3.37 -10.99
C GLU A 41 -8.46 3.49 -10.73
N PHE A 42 -7.69 2.52 -11.21
CA PHE A 42 -6.24 2.49 -11.09
C PHE A 42 -5.63 3.28 -12.25
N GLN A 43 -4.75 4.23 -11.92
CA GLN A 43 -4.22 5.17 -12.89
C GLN A 43 -3.20 4.50 -13.79
N ASP A 44 -2.18 3.92 -13.17
CA ASP A 44 -1.09 3.22 -13.84
C ASP A 44 -0.64 2.06 -12.95
N VAL A 45 -0.58 0.85 -13.51
CA VAL A 45 0.22 -0.23 -12.93
C VAL A 45 1.68 0.14 -13.17
N VAL A 46 2.37 0.49 -12.09
CA VAL A 46 3.77 0.91 -12.07
C VAL A 46 4.70 -0.28 -12.23
N ASP A 47 4.36 -1.41 -11.59
CA ASP A 47 5.18 -2.62 -11.62
C ASP A 47 4.38 -3.88 -11.28
N LYS A 48 4.87 -5.03 -11.73
CA LYS A 48 4.38 -6.36 -11.35
C LYS A 48 5.57 -7.22 -10.93
N TYR A 49 5.48 -7.80 -9.75
CA TYR A 49 6.59 -8.50 -9.11
C TYR A 49 6.06 -9.58 -8.17
N GLU A 50 6.97 -10.29 -7.51
CA GLU A 50 6.62 -11.28 -6.50
C GLU A 50 7.13 -10.85 -5.13
N ILE A 51 6.32 -11.10 -4.10
CA ILE A 51 6.70 -10.96 -2.70
C ILE A 51 6.51 -12.32 -2.04
N ASN A 52 7.60 -12.93 -1.59
CA ASN A 52 7.57 -14.27 -0.95
C ASN A 52 6.83 -15.33 -1.79
N GLY A 53 7.00 -15.31 -3.11
CA GLY A 53 6.33 -16.24 -4.05
C GLY A 53 4.86 -15.94 -4.31
N ARG A 54 4.32 -14.83 -3.80
CA ARG A 54 2.96 -14.33 -4.10
C ARG A 54 3.05 -13.24 -5.15
N ARG A 55 2.09 -13.23 -6.08
CA ARG A 55 1.97 -12.15 -7.06
C ARG A 55 1.71 -10.83 -6.35
N ALA A 56 2.36 -9.77 -6.80
CA ALA A 56 2.16 -8.43 -6.31
C ALA A 56 2.14 -7.42 -7.46
N VAL A 57 1.34 -6.37 -7.28
CA VAL A 57 1.23 -5.25 -8.21
C VAL A 57 1.48 -3.95 -7.46
N LEU A 58 2.29 -3.07 -8.04
CA LEU A 58 2.47 -1.70 -7.58
C LEU A 58 1.72 -0.76 -8.51
N TYR A 59 0.92 0.13 -7.96
CA TYR A 59 0.09 1.03 -8.77
C TYR A 59 -0.25 2.33 -8.02
N THR A 60 -0.71 3.32 -8.77
CA THR A 60 -1.24 4.58 -8.25
C THR A 60 -2.75 4.66 -8.48
N LEU A 61 -3.44 5.40 -7.60
CA LEU A 61 -4.89 5.62 -7.69
C LEU A 61 -5.16 6.94 -8.40
N LYS A 62 -6.09 6.97 -9.37
CA LYS A 62 -6.44 8.22 -10.08
C LYS A 62 -6.92 9.32 -9.13
N ALA A 63 -7.67 8.92 -8.11
CA ALA A 63 -8.18 9.85 -7.11
C ALA A 63 -7.10 10.39 -6.16
N LEU A 64 -5.94 9.72 -6.07
CA LEU A 64 -4.86 10.00 -5.14
C LEU A 64 -3.50 9.82 -5.83
N PRO A 65 -3.15 10.69 -6.80
CA PRO A 65 -1.99 10.51 -7.67
C PRO A 65 -0.64 10.62 -6.94
N GLU A 66 -0.62 11.25 -5.76
CA GLU A 66 0.57 11.39 -4.91
C GLU A 66 0.78 10.18 -3.98
N THR A 67 -0.11 9.18 -4.05
CA THR A 67 -0.02 7.95 -3.26
C THR A 67 0.51 6.81 -4.12
N CYS A 68 1.11 5.83 -3.47
CA CYS A 68 1.43 4.57 -4.12
C CYS A 68 0.87 3.41 -3.33
N THR A 69 0.48 2.36 -4.03
CA THR A 69 -0.16 1.19 -3.43
C THR A 69 0.47 -0.08 -3.95
N ALA A 70 0.82 -0.99 -3.04
CA ALA A 70 1.12 -2.38 -3.37
C ALA A 70 -0.11 -3.22 -3.02
N ALA A 71 -0.50 -4.10 -3.92
CA ALA A 71 -1.46 -5.16 -3.65
C ALA A 71 -0.75 -6.51 -3.81
N VAL A 72 -0.93 -7.40 -2.83
CA VAL A 72 -0.34 -8.73 -2.78
C VAL A 72 -1.45 -9.76 -2.76
N ASP A 73 -1.33 -10.79 -3.60
CA ASP A 73 -2.30 -11.87 -3.72
C ASP A 73 -2.33 -12.72 -2.44
N THR A 74 -3.53 -13.05 -1.97
CA THR A 74 -3.75 -13.94 -0.82
C THR A 74 -4.79 -15.01 -1.17
N ASP A 75 -4.88 -16.07 -0.36
CA ASP A 75 -5.82 -17.17 -0.59
C ASP A 75 -7.29 -16.72 -0.53
N GLU A 76 -7.57 -15.58 0.11
CA GLU A 76 -8.93 -15.03 0.31
C GLU A 76 -9.21 -13.75 -0.51
N GLY A 77 -8.23 -13.25 -1.27
CA GLY A 77 -8.34 -11.99 -2.01
C GLY A 77 -6.99 -11.29 -2.12
N MET A 78 -6.87 -10.10 -1.56
CA MET A 78 -5.61 -9.36 -1.59
C MET A 78 -5.33 -8.57 -0.31
N LEU A 79 -4.05 -8.40 -0.02
CA LEU A 79 -3.55 -7.44 0.97
C LEU A 79 -3.08 -6.19 0.25
N ARG A 80 -3.73 -5.06 0.53
CA ARG A 80 -3.42 -3.74 -0.04
C ARG A 80 -2.67 -2.87 0.96
N MET A 81 -1.62 -2.22 0.52
CA MET A 81 -0.75 -1.36 1.32
C MET A 81 -0.55 -0.04 0.59
N THR A 82 -1.18 1.03 1.08
CA THR A 82 -1.14 2.36 0.46
C THR A 82 -0.33 3.32 1.32
N TYR A 83 0.71 3.90 0.73
CA TYR A 83 1.49 4.97 1.34
C TYR A 83 1.03 6.33 0.81
N MET A 84 0.82 7.25 1.74
CA MET A 84 0.40 8.61 1.49
C MET A 84 1.39 9.58 2.16
N PRO A 85 2.23 10.27 1.39
CA PRO A 85 3.02 11.37 1.94
C PRO A 85 2.10 12.55 2.28
N VAL A 86 2.39 13.24 3.38
CA VAL A 86 1.71 14.49 3.76
C VAL A 86 2.67 15.69 3.62
N ALA A 87 3.96 15.44 3.78
CA ALA A 87 5.04 16.37 3.45
C ALA A 87 5.92 15.77 2.34
N GLU A 88 6.73 16.61 1.67
CA GLU A 88 7.75 16.12 0.74
C GLU A 88 8.67 15.14 1.46
N ASP A 89 8.64 13.89 1.01
CA ASP A 89 9.51 12.83 1.49
C ASP A 89 10.65 12.68 0.48
N SER A 90 11.89 12.59 0.96
CA SER A 90 13.06 12.49 0.07
C SER A 90 13.10 11.19 -0.75
N VAL A 91 12.28 10.21 -0.36
CA VAL A 91 12.09 8.93 -1.03
C VAL A 91 10.64 8.88 -1.51
N GLY A 92 10.43 8.61 -2.80
CA GLY A 92 9.10 8.64 -3.41
C GLY A 92 8.14 7.60 -2.79
N PRO A 93 6.82 7.81 -2.91
CA PRO A 93 5.81 6.97 -2.25
C PRO A 93 5.87 5.50 -2.68
N CYS A 94 6.22 5.23 -3.95
CA CYS A 94 6.36 3.87 -4.44
C CYS A 94 7.59 3.15 -3.88
N ASP A 95 8.70 3.85 -3.64
CA ASP A 95 9.89 3.26 -3.04
C ASP A 95 9.68 2.94 -1.56
N GLN A 96 8.93 3.80 -0.85
CA GLN A 96 8.50 3.53 0.53
C GLN A 96 7.65 2.26 0.61
N VAL A 97 6.63 2.14 -0.24
CA VAL A 97 5.78 0.93 -0.27
C VAL A 97 6.57 -0.31 -0.66
N ARG A 98 7.47 -0.23 -1.66
CA ARG A 98 8.34 -1.35 -2.05
C ARG A 98 9.20 -1.87 -0.90
N THR A 99 9.60 -0.98 0.01
CA THR A 99 10.40 -1.34 1.18
C THR A 99 9.55 -2.03 2.24
N VAL A 100 8.34 -1.54 2.51
CA VAL A 100 7.51 -2.03 3.62
C VAL A 100 6.66 -3.25 3.24
N ALA A 101 6.22 -3.34 1.99
CA ALA A 101 5.32 -4.40 1.54
C ALA A 101 5.87 -5.83 1.77
N PRO A 102 7.16 -6.13 1.51
CA PRO A 102 7.73 -7.44 1.80
C PRO A 102 7.73 -7.80 3.29
N ILE A 103 7.94 -6.82 4.16
CA ILE A 103 7.98 -7.02 5.62
C ILE A 103 6.59 -7.41 6.13
N LEU A 104 5.56 -6.68 5.69
CA LEU A 104 4.18 -6.97 6.09
C LEU A 104 3.68 -8.28 5.48
N ALA A 105 3.99 -8.52 4.21
CA ALA A 105 3.60 -9.76 3.53
C ALA A 105 4.26 -11.01 4.13
N ALA A 106 5.47 -10.90 4.72
CA ALA A 106 6.10 -12.02 5.42
C ALA A 106 5.26 -12.54 6.60
N SER A 107 4.41 -11.70 7.19
CA SER A 107 3.50 -12.11 8.26
C SER A 107 2.30 -12.94 7.75
N LEU A 108 2.07 -13.00 6.44
CA LEU A 108 1.02 -13.86 5.86
C LEU A 108 1.43 -15.35 5.91
N ASP A 109 2.72 -15.62 5.99
CA ASP A 109 3.26 -16.99 5.97
C ASP A 109 3.45 -17.56 7.38
N SER A 110 3.35 -16.73 8.42
CA SER A 110 3.35 -17.19 9.81
C SER A 110 1.99 -17.79 10.17
N LYS A 111 1.90 -19.12 10.10
CA LYS A 111 0.81 -19.93 10.67
C LYS A 111 1.10 -20.37 12.09
#